data_AF-A0A2L1UN54-F1
#
_entry.id   AF-A0A2L1UN54-F1
#
_cell.length_a   1.000
_cell.length_b   1.000
_cell.length_c   1.000
_cell.angle_alpha   90.00
_cell.angle_beta   90.00
_cell.angle_gamma   90.00
#
_symmetry.space_group_name_H-M   'P 1'
#
loop_
_entity.id
_entity.type
_entity.pdbx_description
1 polymer ?
#
loop_
_entity_poly.entity_id
_entity_poly.type
_entity_poly.pdbx_seq_one_letter_code
_entity_poly.pdbx_strand_id
1 'polypeptide(L)' 'MQTPLRKMRVEKGLTIAEVAIATNLDVGNLSRIERGIQVTSLETAEKLSQYFKGLITEMQILYPQRYITAAEKAA' A
#
# COMPACT_ATOMS: atom_id res chain seq x y z
N MET A 1 12.44 1.57 -2.88
CA MET A 1 11.32 2.45 -2.47
C MET A 1 10.31 1.70 -1.61
N GLN A 2 10.07 2.18 -0.39
CA GLN A 2 9.04 1.62 0.53
C GLN A 2 7.85 2.59 0.56
N THR A 3 6.67 2.17 0.10
CA THR A 3 5.47 3.02 0.14
C THR A 3 4.86 3.07 1.55
N PRO A 4 4.04 4.09 1.88
CA PRO A 4 3.31 4.14 3.14
C PRO A 4 2.47 2.88 3.39
N LEU A 5 1.87 2.32 2.33
CA LEU A 5 1.10 1.08 2.38
C LEU A 5 1.96 -0.10 2.87
N ARG A 6 3.15 -0.28 2.27
CA ARG A 6 4.07 -1.35 2.66
C ARG A 6 4.52 -1.19 4.11
N LYS A 7 4.85 0.03 4.52
CA LYS A 7 5.29 0.34 5.88
C LYS A 7 4.23 -0.05 6.90
N MET A 8 3.00 0.42 6.71
CA MET A 8 1.92 0.15 7.64
C MET A 8 1.53 -1.34 7.68
N ARG A 9 1.58 -2.07 6.54
CA ARG A 9 1.40 -3.53 6.55
C ARG A 9 2.44 -4.23 7.43
N VAL A 10 3.72 -3.87 7.28
CA VAL A 10 4.83 -4.46 8.04
C VAL A 10 4.74 -4.11 9.53
N GLU A 11 4.39 -2.86 9.87
CA GLU A 11 4.19 -2.42 11.26
C GLU A 11 3.06 -3.18 11.96
N LYS A 12 2.05 -3.62 11.21
CA LYS A 12 0.97 -4.49 11.72
C LYS A 12 1.32 -5.97 11.76
N GLY A 13 2.52 -6.37 11.34
CA GLY A 13 2.95 -7.78 11.32
C GLY A 13 2.21 -8.63 10.28
N LEU A 14 1.57 -8.02 9.29
CA LEU A 14 0.78 -8.72 8.29
C LEU A 14 1.64 -9.16 7.11
N THR A 15 1.41 -10.39 6.65
CA THR A 15 1.97 -10.87 5.38
C THR A 15 1.25 -10.23 4.20
N ILE A 16 1.91 -10.19 3.05
CA ILE A 16 1.30 -9.67 1.83
C ILE A 16 0.13 -10.53 1.37
N ALA A 17 0.18 -11.85 1.60
CA ALA A 17 -0.86 -12.79 1.23
C ALA A 17 -2.15 -12.56 2.04
N GLU A 18 -2.03 -12.32 3.35
CA GLU A 18 -3.19 -12.02 4.21
C GLU A 18 -3.92 -10.77 3.75
N VAL A 19 -3.19 -9.70 3.43
CA VAL A 19 -3.80 -8.45 2.95
C VAL A 19 -4.42 -8.64 1.57
N ALA A 20 -3.73 -9.34 0.66
CA ALA A 20 -4.23 -9.61 -0.69
C ALA A 20 -5.56 -10.39 -0.63
N ILE A 21 -5.62 -11.46 0.17
CA ILE A 21 -6.84 -12.25 0.36
C ILE A 21 -7.96 -11.38 0.96
N ALA A 22 -7.66 -10.63 2.02
CA ALA A 22 -8.66 -9.81 2.70
C ALA A 22 -9.22 -8.66 1.85
N THR A 23 -8.46 -8.18 0.87
CA THR A 23 -8.84 -7.09 -0.04
C THR A 23 -9.29 -7.58 -1.42
N ASN A 24 -9.35 -8.90 -1.61
CA ASN A 24 -9.65 -9.55 -2.88
C ASN A 24 -8.72 -9.07 -4.03
N LEU A 25 -7.43 -8.96 -3.73
CA LEU A 25 -6.37 -8.61 -4.68
C LEU A 25 -5.45 -9.79 -4.92
N ASP A 26 -4.78 -9.79 -6.07
CA ASP A 26 -3.66 -10.68 -6.31
C ASP A 26 -2.41 -10.23 -5.52
N VAL A 27 -1.67 -11.21 -4.99
CA VAL A 27 -0.44 -10.97 -4.22
C VAL A 27 0.61 -10.22 -5.05
N GLY A 28 0.75 -10.58 -6.32
CA GLY A 28 1.66 -9.92 -7.25
C GLY A 28 1.25 -8.47 -7.53
N ASN A 29 -0.05 -8.22 -7.69
CA ASN A 29 -0.59 -6.87 -7.83
C ASN A 29 -0.31 -6.01 -6.60
N LEU A 30 -0.66 -6.52 -5.40
CA LEU A 30 -0.39 -5.81 -4.15
C LEU A 30 1.11 -5.54 -3.96
N SER A 31 1.98 -6.48 -4.34
CA SER A 31 3.43 -6.31 -4.29
C SER A 31 3.94 -5.17 -5.17
N ARG A 32 3.42 -5.03 -6.40
CA ARG A 32 3.78 -3.92 -7.29
C ARG A 32 3.29 -2.58 -6.74
N ILE A 33 2.10 -2.54 -6.15
CA ILE A 33 1.54 -1.34 -5.51
C ILE A 33 2.40 -0.93 -4.30
N GLU A 34 2.77 -1.87 -3.44
CA GLU A 34 3.61 -1.64 -2.26
C GLU A 34 5.03 -1.20 -2.56
N ARG A 35 5.52 -1.49 -3.76
CA ARG A 35 6.82 -1.03 -4.27
C ARG A 35 6.70 0.26 -5.09
N GLY A 36 5.47 0.76 -5.31
CA GLY A 36 5.15 1.90 -6.16
C GLY A 36 5.53 1.73 -7.63
N ILE A 37 5.66 0.48 -8.08
CA ILE A 37 5.87 0.13 -9.51
C ILE A 37 4.58 0.38 -10.29
N GLN A 38 3.44 0.15 -9.64
CA GLN A 38 2.12 0.28 -10.25
C GLN A 38 1.24 1.22 -9.40
N VAL A 39 0.67 2.23 -10.04
CA VAL A 39 -0.43 3.02 -9.45
C VAL A 39 -1.70 2.18 -9.55
N THR A 40 -2.46 2.14 -8.46
CA THR A 40 -3.68 1.35 -8.37
C THR A 40 -4.93 2.14 -8.76
N SER A 41 -6.07 1.47 -8.93
CA SER A 41 -7.35 2.13 -9.17
C SER A 41 -7.90 2.78 -7.91
N LEU A 42 -8.81 3.76 -8.07
CA LEU A 42 -9.51 4.40 -6.94
C LEU A 42 -10.24 3.36 -6.07
N GLU A 43 -10.93 2.41 -6.69
CA GLU A 43 -11.64 1.34 -5.99
C GLU A 43 -10.69 0.46 -5.15
N THR A 44 -9.51 0.14 -5.68
CA THR A 44 -8.52 -0.64 -4.93
C THR A 44 -7.94 0.16 -3.78
N ALA A 45 -7.68 1.46 -3.99
CA ALA A 45 -7.22 2.34 -2.93
C ALA A 45 -8.24 2.45 -1.80
N GLU A 46 -9.53 2.57 -2.13
CA GLU A 46 -10.64 2.57 -1.16
C GLU A 46 -10.70 1.24 -0.39
N LYS A 47 -10.67 0.09 -1.06
CA LYS A 47 -10.65 -1.24 -0.41
C LYS A 47 -9.51 -1.38 0.61
N LEU A 48 -8.31 -0.94 0.23
CA LEU A 48 -7.14 -0.95 1.11
C LEU A 48 -7.30 0.02 2.29
N SER A 49 -7.74 1.25 2.03
CA SER A 49 -8.04 2.26 3.06
C SER A 49 -9.05 1.73 4.09
N GLN A 50 -10.15 1.14 3.62
CA GLN A 50 -11.19 0.53 4.45
C GLN A 50 -10.67 -0.67 5.25
N TYR A 51 -9.89 -1.57 4.65
CA TYR A 51 -9.28 -2.71 5.33
C TYR A 51 -8.42 -2.26 6.52
N PHE A 52 -7.67 -1.16 6.34
CA PHE A 52 -6.87 -0.55 7.40
C PHE A 52 -7.65 0.46 8.26
N LYS A 53 -8.99 0.51 8.15
CA LYS A 53 -9.89 1.37 8.93
C LYS A 53 -9.49 2.86 8.87
N GLY A 54 -9.04 3.32 7.70
CA GLY A 54 -8.63 4.71 7.48
C GLY A 54 -7.27 5.09 8.11
N LEU A 55 -6.52 4.14 8.69
CA LEU A 55 -5.16 4.39 9.17
C LEU A 55 -4.20 4.77 8.04
N ILE A 56 -4.53 4.36 6.81
CA ILE A 56 -3.93 4.85 5.58
C ILE A 56 -5.06 5.35 4.68
N THR A 57 -4.84 6.51 4.06
CA THR A 57 -5.82 7.11 3.16
C THR A 57 -5.55 6.72 1.71
N GLU A 58 -6.56 6.86 0.85
CA GLU A 58 -6.48 6.67 -0.59
C GLU A 58 -5.40 7.57 -1.19
N MET A 59 -5.25 8.80 -0.66
CA MET A 59 -4.21 9.74 -1.11
C MET A 59 -2.80 9.18 -0.88
N GLN A 60 -2.56 8.51 0.24
CA GLN A 60 -1.27 7.88 0.54
C GLN A 60 -1.00 6.64 -0.33
N ILE A 61 -2.06 5.94 -0.75
CA ILE A 61 -1.97 4.77 -1.62
C ILE A 61 -1.78 5.18 -3.09
N LEU A 62 -2.51 6.18 -3.57
CA LEU A 62 -2.48 6.66 -4.96
C LEU A 62 -1.27 7.55 -5.24
N TYR A 63 -0.84 8.33 -4.24
CA TYR A 63 0.28 9.27 -4.36
C TYR A 63 1.38 9.00 -3.32
N PRO A 64 1.94 7.78 -3.26
CA PRO A 64 2.89 7.42 -2.22
C PRO A 64 4.12 8.34 -2.23
N GLN A 65 4.52 8.84 -3.40
CA GLN A 65 5.62 9.77 -3.63
C GLN A 65 5.58 11.06 -2.77
N ARG A 66 4.37 11.46 -2.32
CA ARG A 66 4.14 12.65 -1.47
C ARG A 66 4.39 12.39 0.01
N TYR A 67 4.43 11.13 0.42
CA TYR A 67 4.47 10.70 1.82
C TYR A 67 5.68 9.82 2.14
N ILE A 68 6.51 9.52 1.13
CA ILE A 68 7.79 8.86 1.28
C ILE A 68 8.83 9.92 1.67
N THR A 69 9.62 9.63 2.71
CA THR A 69 10.67 10.54 3.17
C THR A 69 11.83 10.63 2.18
N ALA A 70 12.65 11.68 2.27
CA ALA A 70 13.80 11.87 1.39
C ALA A 70 14.79 10.68 1.44
N ALA A 71 14.92 10.00 2.58
CA ALA A 71 15.75 8.81 2.76
C ALA A 71 15.20 7.59 1.99
N GLU A 72 13.88 7.42 1.91
CA GLU A 72 13.22 6.29 1.27
C GLU A 72 13.06 6.46 -0.26
N LYS A 73 13.22 7.69 -0.78
CA LYS A 73 13.27 7.99 -2.22
C LYS A 73 14.59 7.58 -2.88
N ALA A 74 15.68 7.52 -2.12
CA ALA A 74 17.03 7.24 -2.62
C ALA A 74 17.41 5.73 -2.60
N ALA A 75 16.55 4.89 -2.02
CA ALA A 75 16.71 3.43 -1.89
C ALA A 75 15.70 2.66 -2.75
#